data_AF-A0A7W0JTF6-F1
#
_entry.id   AF-A0A7W0JTF6-F1
#
_cell.length_a   1.000
_cell.length_b   1.000
_cell.length_c   1.000
_cell.angle_alpha   90.00
_cell.angle_beta   90.00
_cell.angle_gamma   90.00
#
_symmetry.space_group_name_H-M   'P 1'
#
loop_
_entity.id
_entity.type
_entity.pdbx_description
1 polymer ?
#
loop_
_entity_poly.entity_id
_entity_poly.type
_entity_poly.pdbx_seq_one_letter_code
_entity_poly.pdbx_strand_id
1 'polypeptide(L)'
;MNARKFNWTIWSGFLLSLIAFLSYPFVFVWFPVTRDFPWANLLLFALAAALLVVGVRRAFAPDRGPQAGPLGMVDRPRPRRSKIATSILAAFSVAVFGFFIFSTFILARRLPVSHSAPQISQKAPDFTLSDTNGKPVSLSELLASPVNGNAPKGVLLVFYRGYW
;
A
#
# COMPACT_ATOMS: atom_id res chain seq x y z
N MET A 1 10.26 -41.55 -8.91
CA MET A 1 9.17 -40.70 -8.37
C MET A 1 8.69 -39.78 -9.49
N ASN A 2 7.45 -39.97 -9.96
CA ASN A 2 6.90 -39.20 -11.08
C ASN A 2 6.73 -37.71 -10.69
N ALA A 3 7.65 -36.86 -11.14
CA ALA A 3 7.53 -35.42 -11.01
C ALA A 3 6.37 -34.91 -11.89
N ARG A 4 5.16 -34.95 -11.31
CA ARG A 4 3.96 -34.32 -11.86
C ARG A 4 4.32 -32.85 -12.11
N LYS A 5 4.31 -32.40 -13.38
CA LYS A 5 4.74 -31.04 -13.81
C LYS A 5 4.05 -29.97 -12.94
N PHE A 6 4.74 -29.54 -11.88
CA PHE A 6 4.27 -28.58 -10.89
C PHE A 6 4.45 -27.18 -11.47
N ASN A 7 3.38 -26.36 -11.46
CA ASN A 7 3.45 -24.99 -11.98
C ASN A 7 4.15 -24.08 -10.95
N TRP A 8 5.47 -24.22 -10.81
CA TRP A 8 6.24 -23.46 -9.80
C TRP A 8 6.11 -21.94 -9.99
N THR A 9 5.89 -21.48 -11.23
CA THR A 9 5.78 -20.06 -11.55
C THR A 9 4.55 -19.40 -10.92
N ILE A 10 3.37 -20.05 -10.94
CA ILE A 10 2.17 -19.47 -10.32
C ILE A 10 2.31 -19.40 -8.79
N TRP A 11 2.89 -20.44 -8.18
CA TRP A 11 3.14 -20.47 -6.74
C TRP A 11 4.16 -19.42 -6.30
N SER A 12 5.22 -19.24 -7.09
CA SER A 12 6.22 -18.19 -6.83
C SER A 12 5.61 -16.79 -6.92
N GLY A 13 4.79 -16.53 -7.95
CA GLY A 13 4.08 -15.26 -8.10
C GLY A 13 3.11 -14.99 -6.94
N PHE A 14 2.36 -16.00 -6.53
CA PHE A 14 1.46 -15.91 -5.38
C PHE A 14 2.22 -15.64 -4.08
N LEU A 15 3.25 -16.42 -3.77
CA LEU A 15 4.04 -16.25 -2.54
C LEU A 15 4.74 -14.88 -2.51
N LEU A 16 5.27 -14.43 -3.65
CA LEU A 16 5.86 -13.11 -3.77
C LEU A 16 4.83 -12.00 -3.53
N SER A 17 3.57 -12.17 -3.95
CA SER A 17 2.50 -11.20 -3.66
C SER A 17 2.20 -11.11 -2.16
N LEU A 18 2.25 -12.23 -1.42
CA LEU A 18 2.08 -12.24 0.03
C LEU A 18 3.26 -11.58 0.74
N ILE A 19 4.49 -11.85 0.27
CA ILE A 19 5.70 -11.20 0.79
C ILE A 19 5.65 -9.68 0.50
N ALA A 20 5.24 -9.29 -0.70
CA ALA A 20 5.06 -7.88 -1.07
C ALA A 20 4.02 -7.20 -0.16
N PHE A 21 2.92 -7.88 0.17
CA PHE A 21 1.93 -7.35 1.10
C PHE A 21 2.47 -7.22 2.54
N LEU A 22 2.99 -8.32 3.10
CA LEU A 22 3.40 -8.38 4.51
C LEU A 22 4.67 -7.58 4.81
N SER A 23 5.60 -7.47 3.86
CA SER A 23 6.82 -6.69 4.05
C SER A 23 6.56 -5.21 4.35
N TYR A 24 5.42 -4.66 3.93
CA TYR A 24 5.10 -3.26 4.19
C TYR A 24 4.93 -2.93 5.69
N PRO A 25 3.94 -3.50 6.41
CA PRO A 25 3.74 -3.20 7.83
C PRO A 25 4.89 -3.67 8.72
N PHE A 26 5.61 -4.74 8.35
CA PHE A 26 6.66 -5.30 9.21
C PHE A 26 8.04 -4.69 8.99
N VAL A 27 8.35 -4.20 7.79
CA VAL A 27 9.70 -3.72 7.43
C VAL A 27 9.68 -2.31 6.87
N PHE A 28 8.91 -2.06 5.82
CA PHE A 28 9.02 -0.81 5.07
C PHE A 28 8.37 0.41 5.74
N VAL A 29 7.47 0.20 6.71
CA VAL A 29 6.87 1.31 7.47
C VAL A 29 7.89 2.09 8.31
N TRP A 30 9.02 1.46 8.66
CA TRP A 30 10.06 2.04 9.51
C TRP A 30 11.00 2.99 8.77
N PHE A 31 10.98 2.98 7.44
CA PHE A 31 11.84 3.84 6.62
C PHE A 31 10.99 4.95 5.99
N PRO A 32 11.28 6.24 6.23
CA PRO A 32 10.49 7.36 5.68
C PRO A 32 10.31 7.27 4.15
N VAL A 33 11.39 6.91 3.44
CA VAL A 33 11.42 6.79 1.98
C VAL A 33 10.41 5.78 1.41
N THR A 34 10.09 4.71 2.15
CA THR A 34 9.10 3.70 1.72
C THR A 34 7.75 3.86 2.40
N ARG A 35 7.70 4.48 3.59
CA ARG A 35 6.46 4.80 4.30
C ARG A 35 5.64 5.87 3.57
N ASP A 36 6.29 6.91 3.07
CA ASP A 36 5.60 8.04 2.45
C ASP A 36 5.08 7.65 1.06
N PHE A 37 5.82 6.79 0.36
CA PHE A 37 5.41 6.16 -0.89
C PHE A 37 5.98 4.73 -1.01
N PRO A 38 5.15 3.67 -1.03
CA PRO A 38 5.58 2.27 -0.94
C PRO A 38 6.10 1.70 -2.27
N TRP A 39 7.01 2.41 -2.95
CA TRP A 39 7.53 2.04 -4.27
C TRP A 39 8.16 0.64 -4.29
N ALA A 40 8.87 0.26 -3.23
CA ALA A 40 9.51 -1.05 -3.13
C ALA A 40 8.46 -2.19 -3.19
N ASN A 41 7.36 -2.06 -2.45
CA ASN A 41 6.25 -3.02 -2.49
C ASN A 41 5.58 -3.04 -3.87
N LEU A 42 5.41 -1.88 -4.51
CA LEU A 42 4.86 -1.81 -5.87
C LEU A 42 5.74 -2.55 -6.88
N LEU A 43 7.05 -2.44 -6.78
CA LEU A 43 7.99 -3.22 -7.61
C LEU A 43 7.88 -4.72 -7.34
N LEU A 44 7.77 -5.13 -6.07
CA LEU A 44 7.57 -6.54 -5.72
C LEU A 44 6.24 -7.08 -6.28
N PHE A 45 5.16 -6.28 -6.23
CA PHE A 45 3.89 -6.64 -6.85
C PHE A 45 3.97 -6.69 -8.37
N ALA A 46 4.74 -5.82 -9.02
CA ALA A 46 4.95 -5.87 -10.46
C ALA A 46 5.69 -7.15 -10.87
N LEU A 47 6.72 -7.55 -10.12
CA LEU A 47 7.42 -8.82 -10.31
C LEU A 47 6.49 -10.02 -10.08
N ALA A 48 5.68 -9.99 -9.01
CA ALA A 48 4.68 -11.00 -8.74
C ALA A 48 3.67 -11.11 -9.89
N ALA A 49 3.17 -9.99 -10.40
CA ALA A 49 2.25 -9.94 -11.53
C ALA A 49 2.87 -10.56 -12.79
N ALA A 50 4.13 -10.25 -13.11
CA ALA A 50 4.83 -10.85 -14.24
C ALA A 50 4.90 -12.39 -14.12
N LEU A 51 5.27 -12.90 -12.93
CA LEU A 51 5.28 -14.34 -12.65
C LEU A 51 3.89 -14.95 -12.78
N LEU A 52 2.85 -14.30 -12.26
CA LEU A 52 1.47 -14.77 -12.37
C LEU A 52 1.01 -14.82 -13.83
N VAL A 53 1.29 -13.80 -14.64
CA VAL A 53 0.95 -13.78 -16.08
C VAL A 53 1.64 -14.92 -16.81
N VAL A 54 2.93 -15.16 -16.55
CA VAL A 54 3.64 -16.31 -17.14
C VAL A 54 3.05 -17.63 -16.65
N GLY A 55 2.71 -17.75 -15.36
CA GLY A 55 2.10 -18.94 -14.77
C GLY A 55 0.72 -19.26 -15.34
N VAL A 56 -0.12 -18.25 -15.55
CA VAL A 56 -1.44 -18.33 -16.19
C VAL A 56 -1.27 -18.71 -17.67
N ARG A 57 -0.47 -17.97 -18.43
CA ARG A 57 -0.19 -18.29 -19.84
C ARG A 57 0.30 -19.71 -20.00
N ARG A 58 1.20 -20.17 -19.13
CA ARG A 58 1.65 -21.56 -19.10
C ARG A 58 0.50 -22.51 -18.85
N ALA A 59 -0.34 -22.29 -17.83
CA ALA A 59 -1.45 -23.18 -17.48
C ALA A 59 -2.51 -23.31 -18.59
N PHE A 60 -2.76 -22.23 -19.34
CA PHE A 60 -3.75 -22.16 -20.42
C PHE A 60 -3.18 -22.39 -21.83
N ALA A 61 -1.85 -22.47 -21.99
CA ALA A 61 -1.22 -22.78 -23.27
C ALA A 61 -1.75 -24.12 -23.82
N PRO A 62 -2.19 -24.18 -25.09
CA PRO A 62 -2.50 -25.43 -25.76
C PRO A 62 -1.28 -26.35 -25.66
N ASP A 63 -1.47 -27.58 -25.19
CA ASP A 63 -0.39 -28.58 -25.20
C ASP A 63 -0.03 -28.86 -26.68
N ARG A 64 0.99 -28.17 -27.20
CA ARG A 64 1.68 -28.57 -28.43
C ARG A 64 2.73 -29.61 -28.05
N GLY A 65 2.29 -30.85 -27.96
CA GLY A 65 3.20 -31.97 -27.81
C GLY A 65 2.53 -33.25 -28.24
N PRO A 66 2.68 -33.65 -29.52
CA PRO A 66 2.45 -35.04 -29.91
C PRO A 66 3.38 -35.91 -29.06
N GLN A 67 2.85 -36.73 -28.16
CA GLN A 67 3.62 -37.85 -27.62
C GLN A 67 3.28 -39.07 -28.46
N ALA A 68 4.30 -39.59 -29.16
CA ALA A 68 4.21 -40.85 -29.88
C ALA A 68 4.00 -41.98 -28.85
N GLY A 69 2.75 -42.42 -28.70
CA GLY A 69 2.40 -43.66 -28.04
C GLY A 69 2.35 -44.82 -29.05
N PRO A 70 2.58 -46.08 -28.63
CA PRO A 70 2.65 -47.23 -29.54
C PRO A 70 1.32 -47.57 -30.26
N LEU A 71 0.22 -46.88 -29.95
CA LEU A 71 -1.13 -47.08 -30.53
C LEU A 71 -1.77 -45.78 -31.05
N GLY A 72 -0.98 -44.75 -31.34
CA GLY A 72 -1.46 -43.49 -31.92
C GLY A 72 -1.39 -42.28 -30.97
N MET A 73 -1.69 -41.11 -31.54
CA MET A 73 -1.57 -39.80 -30.91
C MET A 73 -2.66 -39.63 -29.83
N VAL A 74 -2.27 -39.70 -28.56
CA VAL A 74 -3.17 -39.46 -27.44
C VAL A 74 -2.95 -38.04 -26.92
N ASP A 75 -3.84 -37.13 -27.29
CA ASP A 75 -3.93 -35.82 -26.66
C ASP A 75 -4.34 -36.02 -25.19
N ARG A 76 -3.41 -35.82 -24.25
CA ARG A 76 -3.74 -35.76 -22.82
C ARG A 76 -4.00 -34.31 -22.42
N PRO A 77 -5.26 -33.84 -22.35
CA PRO A 77 -5.55 -32.51 -21.85
C PRO A 77 -5.10 -32.39 -20.39
N ARG A 78 -4.47 -31.28 -20.03
CA ARG A 78 -4.13 -31.00 -18.63
C ARG A 78 -5.36 -31.12 -17.72
N PRO A 79 -5.20 -31.65 -16.51
CA PRO A 79 -6.32 -31.84 -15.60
C PRO A 79 -6.97 -30.49 -15.30
N ARG A 80 -8.31 -30.40 -15.43
CA ARG A 80 -9.14 -29.21 -15.14
C ARG A 80 -8.80 -28.57 -13.79
N ARG A 81 -8.37 -29.38 -12.80
CA ARG A 81 -7.90 -28.95 -11.48
C ARG A 81 -6.73 -27.95 -11.54
N SER A 82 -5.80 -28.10 -12.47
CA SER A 82 -4.64 -27.20 -12.62
C SER A 82 -5.05 -25.80 -13.11
N LYS A 83 -6.04 -25.73 -13.99
CA LYS A 83 -6.62 -24.46 -14.47
C LYS A 83 -7.36 -23.74 -13.35
N ILE A 84 -8.21 -24.47 -12.61
CA ILE A 84 -8.94 -23.94 -11.46
C ILE A 84 -7.97 -23.39 -10.39
N ALA A 85 -6.96 -24.17 -9.99
CA ALA A 85 -5.98 -23.74 -9.00
C ALA A 85 -5.22 -22.48 -9.46
N THR A 86 -4.82 -22.42 -10.73
CA THR A 86 -4.12 -21.26 -11.29
C THR A 86 -5.03 -20.01 -11.27
N SER A 87 -6.30 -20.15 -11.65
CA SER A 87 -7.29 -19.07 -11.60
C SER A 87 -7.53 -18.57 -10.18
N ILE A 88 -7.67 -19.47 -9.20
CA ILE A 88 -7.88 -19.12 -7.79
C ILE A 88 -6.67 -18.35 -7.25
N LEU A 89 -5.45 -18.87 -7.46
CA LEU A 89 -4.23 -18.21 -7.00
C LEU A 89 -4.04 -16.83 -7.63
N ALA A 90 -4.32 -16.70 -8.93
CA ALA A 90 -4.25 -15.41 -9.62
C ALA A 90 -5.29 -14.43 -9.06
N ALA A 91 -6.54 -14.85 -8.91
CA ALA A 91 -7.61 -14.01 -8.36
C ALA A 91 -7.30 -13.55 -6.93
N PHE A 92 -6.82 -14.45 -6.07
CA PHE A 92 -6.44 -14.10 -4.71
C PHE A 92 -5.25 -13.14 -4.68
N SER A 93 -4.25 -13.31 -5.56
CA SER A 93 -3.12 -12.37 -5.66
C SER A 93 -3.58 -10.97 -6.07
N VAL A 94 -4.54 -10.86 -6.99
CA VAL A 94 -5.16 -9.58 -7.37
C VAL A 94 -5.92 -8.97 -6.20
N ALA A 95 -6.67 -9.77 -5.44
CA ALA A 95 -7.36 -9.29 -4.25
C ALA A 95 -6.38 -8.77 -3.18
N VAL A 96 -5.28 -9.48 -2.92
CA VAL A 96 -4.21 -9.04 -2.01
C VAL A 96 -3.60 -7.73 -2.48
N PHE A 97 -3.30 -7.59 -3.77
CA PHE A 97 -2.79 -6.34 -4.32
C PHE A 97 -3.81 -5.18 -4.20
N GLY A 98 -5.08 -5.42 -4.53
CA GLY A 98 -6.14 -4.43 -4.38
C GLY A 98 -6.32 -4.00 -2.92
N PHE A 99 -6.29 -4.94 -1.99
CA PHE A 99 -6.35 -4.66 -0.56
C PHE A 99 -5.12 -3.86 -0.08
N PHE A 100 -3.93 -4.17 -0.59
CA PHE A 100 -2.71 -3.39 -0.31
C PHE A 100 -2.86 -1.93 -0.74
N ILE A 101 -3.33 -1.69 -1.97
CA ILE A 101 -3.56 -0.34 -2.49
C ILE A 101 -4.61 0.40 -1.65
N PHE A 102 -5.75 -0.25 -1.38
CA PHE A 102 -6.84 0.33 -0.60
C PHE A 102 -6.38 0.71 0.82
N SER A 103 -5.75 -0.23 1.53
CA SER A 103 -5.30 -0.01 2.90
C SER A 103 -4.23 1.10 3.00
N THR A 104 -3.26 1.11 2.09
CA THR A 104 -2.10 2.01 2.17
C THR A 104 -2.40 3.43 1.67
N PHE A 105 -3.16 3.56 0.58
CA PHE A 105 -3.41 4.85 -0.06
C PHE A 105 -4.74 5.48 0.32
N ILE A 106 -5.71 4.70 0.78
CA ILE A 106 -7.02 5.21 1.18
C ILE A 106 -7.14 5.15 2.69
N LEU A 107 -7.20 3.95 3.28
CA LEU A 107 -7.52 3.79 4.70
C LEU A 107 -6.51 4.48 5.62
N ALA A 108 -5.21 4.28 5.39
CA ALA A 108 -4.15 4.87 6.20
C ALA A 108 -4.02 6.41 6.04
N ARG A 109 -4.60 6.98 4.98
CA ARG A 109 -4.52 8.43 4.67
C ARG A 109 -5.81 9.18 5.01
N ARG A 110 -6.85 8.49 5.50
CA ARG A 110 -8.08 9.13 5.99
C ARG A 110 -7.76 9.86 7.29
N LEU A 111 -7.66 11.18 7.21
CA LEU A 111 -7.65 12.04 8.40
C LEU A 111 -9.10 12.32 8.83
N PRO A 112 -9.37 12.35 10.15
CA PRO A 112 -10.68 12.78 10.64
C PRO A 112 -10.93 14.23 10.22
N VAL A 113 -12.18 14.53 9.88
CA VAL A 113 -12.58 15.88 9.47
C VAL A 113 -12.58 16.81 10.69
N SER A 114 -11.93 17.96 10.56
CA SER A 114 -11.92 19.00 11.60
C SER A 114 -13.21 19.83 11.56
N HIS A 115 -14.33 19.24 11.97
CA HIS A 115 -15.65 19.88 11.93
C HIS A 115 -15.72 21.23 12.68
N SER A 116 -14.86 21.44 13.68
CA SER A 116 -14.81 22.65 14.50
C SER A 116 -13.70 23.63 14.09
N ALA A 117 -13.09 23.46 12.91
CA ALA A 117 -12.09 24.40 12.43
C ALA A 117 -12.73 25.77 12.12
N PRO A 118 -12.19 26.88 12.65
CA PRO A 118 -12.69 28.22 12.35
C PRO A 118 -12.68 28.50 10.84
N GLN A 119 -13.77 29.06 10.33
CA GLN A 119 -13.89 29.47 8.93
C GLN A 119 -13.33 30.89 8.70
N ILE A 120 -13.15 31.28 7.43
CA ILE A 120 -12.74 32.64 7.07
C ILE A 120 -13.71 33.65 7.70
N SER A 121 -13.17 34.74 8.25
CA SER A 121 -13.91 35.81 8.94
C SER A 121 -14.55 35.43 10.28
N GLN A 122 -14.41 34.19 10.76
CA GLN A 122 -14.78 33.85 12.14
C GLN A 122 -13.68 34.30 13.11
N LYS A 123 -14.09 34.77 14.29
CA LYS A 123 -13.15 35.07 15.37
C LYS A 123 -12.45 33.76 15.79
N ALA A 124 -11.12 33.76 15.72
CA ALA A 124 -10.34 32.64 16.22
C ALA A 124 -10.65 32.41 17.71
N PRO A 125 -10.90 31.16 18.15
CA PRO A 125 -11.04 30.84 19.55
C PRO A 125 -9.78 31.26 20.31
N ASP A 126 -9.96 31.83 21.50
CA ASP A 126 -8.83 32.11 22.38
C ASP A 126 -8.23 30.79 22.87
N PHE A 127 -6.93 30.80 23.14
CA PHE A 127 -6.22 29.65 23.67
C PHE A 127 -5.12 30.09 24.62
N THR A 128 -4.71 29.18 25.49
CA THR A 128 -3.48 29.31 26.28
C THR A 128 -2.76 27.98 26.21
N LEU A 129 -1.56 27.99 25.64
CA LEU A 129 -0.73 26.81 25.45
C LEU A 129 0.64 27.07 26.08
N SER A 130 1.25 26.02 26.62
CA SER A 130 2.62 26.11 27.09
C SER A 130 3.59 26.15 25.90
N ASP A 131 4.56 27.05 25.96
CA ASP A 131 5.70 27.06 25.05
C ASP A 131 6.71 25.95 25.37
N THR A 132 7.83 25.92 24.65
CA THR A 132 8.93 24.96 24.85
C THR A 132 9.60 25.04 26.22
N ASN A 133 9.44 26.15 26.94
CA ASN A 133 9.98 26.36 28.28
C ASN A 133 8.92 26.13 29.38
N GLY A 134 7.71 25.69 29.00
CA GLY A 134 6.59 25.53 29.92
C GLY A 134 5.88 26.84 30.27
N LYS A 135 6.28 27.98 29.68
CA LYS A 135 5.63 29.27 29.92
C LYS A 135 4.27 29.28 29.21
N PRO A 136 3.18 29.66 29.90
CA PRO A 136 1.89 29.84 29.24
C PRO A 136 1.96 31.01 28.25
N VAL A 137 1.44 30.80 27.04
CA VAL A 137 1.31 31.78 25.97
C VAL A 137 -0.12 31.79 25.48
N SER A 138 -0.75 32.97 25.47
CA SER A 138 -2.12 33.15 24.98
C SER A 138 -2.20 33.86 23.62
N LEU A 139 -3.32 33.69 22.90
CA LEU A 139 -3.54 34.41 21.64
C LEU A 139 -3.57 35.93 21.86
N SER A 140 -4.15 36.38 22.97
CA SER A 140 -4.19 37.79 23.35
C SER A 140 -2.80 38.36 23.63
N GLU A 141 -1.91 37.62 24.30
CA GLU A 141 -0.51 38.01 24.52
C GLU A 141 0.24 38.13 23.18
N LEU A 142 0.04 37.19 22.26
CA LEU A 142 0.68 37.20 20.94
C LEU A 142 0.24 38.38 20.07
N LEU A 143 -1.01 38.83 20.20
CA LEU A 143 -1.53 40.01 19.48
C LEU A 143 -1.11 41.34 20.11
N ALA A 144 -0.79 41.36 21.41
CA ALA A 144 -0.36 42.57 22.12
C ALA A 144 1.16 42.76 22.11
N SER A 145 1.93 41.68 22.00
CA SER A 145 3.40 41.70 22.10
C SER A 145 4.02 42.41 20.89
N PRO A 146 4.79 43.49 21.07
CA PRO A 146 5.37 44.24 19.96
C PRO A 146 6.36 43.41 19.15
N VAL A 147 6.23 43.46 17.82
CA VAL A 147 7.21 42.92 16.87
C VAL A 147 7.85 44.10 16.16
N ASN A 148 9.16 44.27 16.32
CA ASN A 148 9.92 45.42 15.78
C ASN A 148 9.34 46.79 16.22
N GLY A 149 8.92 46.89 17.48
CA GLY A 149 8.40 48.13 18.07
C GLY A 149 6.95 48.48 17.72
N ASN A 150 6.24 47.65 16.95
CA ASN A 150 4.84 47.86 16.58
C ASN A 150 3.96 46.69 17.02
N ALA A 151 2.67 46.94 17.26
CA ALA A 151 1.70 45.88 17.49
C ALA A 151 1.58 44.99 16.24
N PRO A 152 1.57 43.65 16.39
CA PRO A 152 1.48 42.72 15.27
C PRO A 152 0.10 42.79 14.61
N LYS A 153 0.07 42.67 13.29
CA LYS A 153 -1.18 42.72 12.50
C LYS A 153 -1.94 41.40 12.50
N GLY A 154 -1.34 40.33 13.00
CA GLY A 154 -1.95 39.00 13.05
C GLY A 154 -1.00 37.94 13.57
N VAL A 155 -1.56 36.74 13.80
CA VAL A 155 -0.84 35.56 14.30
C VAL A 155 -1.03 34.43 13.30
N LEU A 156 0.06 33.77 12.90
CA LEU A 156 0.02 32.56 12.08
C LEU A 156 0.02 31.32 12.99
N LEU A 157 -1.06 30.56 12.96
CA LEU A 157 -1.18 29.30 13.69
C LEU A 157 -0.80 28.13 12.77
N VAL A 158 0.27 27.42 13.10
CA VAL A 158 0.73 26.24 12.37
C VAL A 158 0.45 24.99 13.21
N PHE A 159 -0.54 24.19 12.80
CA PHE A 159 -0.85 22.91 13.44
C PHE A 159 -0.02 21.80 12.79
N TYR A 160 0.70 21.04 13.61
CA TYR A 160 1.50 19.90 13.15
C TYR A 160 1.31 18.71 14.11
N ARG A 161 1.40 17.48 13.57
CA ARG A 161 1.05 16.24 14.28
C ARG A 161 2.11 15.79 15.30
N GLY A 162 3.34 16.27 15.19
CA GLY A 162 4.43 15.94 16.10
C GLY A 162 5.75 16.55 15.63
N TYR A 163 6.62 16.85 16.60
CA TYR A 163 8.03 17.14 16.35
C TYR A 163 8.84 15.93 16.82
N TRP A 164 9.90 15.58 16.09
CA TRP A 164 10.76 14.42 16.34
C TRP A 164 12.19 14.88 16.45
#